data_AF-A0A6G4R6V8-F1
#
_entry.id   AF-A0A6G4R6V8-F1
#
_cell.length_a   1.000
_cell.length_b   1.000
_cell.length_c   1.000
_cell.angle_alpha   90.00
_cell.angle_beta   90.00
_cell.angle_gamma   90.00
#
_symmetry.space_group_name_H-M   'P 1'
#
loop_
_entity.id
_entity.type
_entity.pdbx_description
1 polymer ?
#
loop_
_entity_poly.entity_id
_entity_poly.type
_entity_poly.pdbx_seq_one_letter_code
_entity_poly.pdbx_strand_id
1 'polypeptide(L)'
;MTELEIPPDASEERAAKLVQEHVSVGDVVEVWEADRTDASDADRTGEVTGIEHGYLELDGHDLNEGSVRYDEIRTLIRVKSR
;
A
#
# COMPACT_ATOMS: atom_id res chain seq x y z
N MET A 1 2.82 -12.00 8.85
CA MET A 1 1.67 -11.30 8.25
C MET A 1 1.23 -10.21 9.20
N THR A 2 1.26 -8.95 8.76
CA THR A 2 0.88 -7.80 9.59
C THR A 2 -0.04 -6.90 8.80
N GLU A 3 -1.20 -6.58 9.34
CA GLU A 3 -2.19 -5.70 8.72
C GLU A 3 -2.03 -4.27 9.25
N LEU A 4 -2.15 -3.31 8.34
CA LEU A 4 -2.24 -1.88 8.62
C LEU A 4 -3.53 -1.36 8.01
N GLU A 5 -4.43 -0.84 8.83
CA GLU A 5 -5.58 -0.08 8.36
C GLU A 5 -5.22 1.40 8.31
N ILE A 6 -5.38 2.00 7.14
CA ILE A 6 -5.23 3.45 6.98
C ILE A 6 -6.60 4.08 7.23
N PRO A 7 -6.71 5.02 8.19
CA PRO A 7 -7.96 5.71 8.43
C PRO A 7 -8.38 6.48 7.17
N PRO A 8 -9.66 6.44 6.75
CA PRO A 8 -10.14 7.21 5.60
C PRO A 8 -10.10 8.74 5.83
N ASP A 9 -9.90 9.17 7.07
CA ASP A 9 -9.70 10.58 7.46
C ASP A 9 -8.21 10.94 7.61
N ALA A 10 -7.30 9.99 7.36
CA ALA A 10 -5.87 10.26 7.42
C ALA A 10 -5.44 11.04 6.19
N SER A 11 -4.79 12.19 6.40
CA SER A 11 -4.17 12.95 5.31
C SER A 11 -3.08 12.12 4.61
N GLU A 12 -2.80 12.41 3.33
CA GLU A 12 -1.78 11.73 2.52
C GLU A 12 -0.44 11.58 3.27
N GLU A 13 0.04 12.65 3.93
CA GLU A 13 1.28 12.62 4.73
C GLU A 13 1.23 11.63 5.90
N ARG A 14 0.06 11.51 6.55
CA ARG A 14 -0.14 10.60 7.68
C ARG A 14 -0.23 9.16 7.20
N ALA A 15 -0.94 8.93 6.10
CA ALA A 15 -1.03 7.62 5.45
C ALA A 15 0.35 7.16 4.97
N ALA A 16 1.11 8.03 4.30
CA ALA A 16 2.49 7.77 3.86
C ALA A 16 3.40 7.36 5.02
N LYS A 17 3.32 8.08 6.14
CA LYS A 17 4.11 7.76 7.32
C LYS A 17 3.75 6.41 7.93
N LEU A 18 2.46 6.09 8.04
CA LEU A 18 2.01 4.80 8.53
C LEU A 18 2.52 3.64 7.66
N VAL A 19 2.47 3.80 6.33
CA VAL A 19 2.98 2.79 5.41
C VAL A 19 4.51 2.66 5.50
N GLN A 20 5.25 3.78 5.52
CA GLN A 20 6.71 3.76 5.75
C GLN A 20 7.12 3.10 7.07
N GLU A 21 6.35 3.27 8.14
CA GLU A 21 6.62 2.63 9.43
C GLU A 21 6.25 1.14 9.42
N HIS A 22 5.33 0.71 8.55
CA HIS A 22 4.82 -0.66 8.50
C HIS A 22 5.56 -1.56 7.52
N VAL A 23 5.98 -1.03 6.37
CA VAL A 23 6.63 -1.78 5.28
C VAL A 23 7.95 -1.17 4.86
N SER A 24 8.84 -2.01 4.37
CA SER A 24 10.15 -1.61 3.86
C SER A 24 10.35 -2.10 2.43
N VAL A 25 11.27 -1.46 1.72
CA VAL A 25 11.67 -1.90 0.38
C VAL A 25 12.20 -3.35 0.44
N GLY A 26 11.56 -4.23 -0.34
CA GLY A 26 11.76 -5.68 -0.38
C GLY A 26 10.70 -6.50 0.37
N ASP A 27 9.73 -5.86 1.03
CA ASP A 27 8.58 -6.55 1.64
C ASP A 27 7.48 -6.80 0.60
N VAL A 28 6.75 -7.91 0.71
CA VAL A 28 5.59 -8.19 -0.16
C VAL A 28 4.31 -7.79 0.55
N VAL A 29 3.49 -6.98 -0.11
CA VAL A 29 2.27 -6.39 0.44
C VAL A 29 1.07 -6.63 -0.45
N GLU A 30 -0.11 -6.68 0.18
CA GLU A 30 -1.43 -6.66 -0.46
C GLU A 30 -2.11 -5.35 -0.10
N VAL A 31 -2.62 -4.66 -1.11
CA VAL A 31 -3.26 -3.36 -1.02
C VAL A 31 -4.73 -3.52 -1.35
N TRP A 32 -5.57 -2.96 -0.49
CA TRP A 32 -7.02 -2.98 -0.60
C TRP A 32 -7.52 -1.55 -0.68
N GLU A 33 -8.20 -1.21 -1.78
CA GLU A 33 -8.63 0.16 -2.06
C GLU A 33 -9.95 0.51 -1.34
N ALA A 34 -10.11 1.79 -0.98
CA ALA A 34 -11.28 2.24 -0.22
C ALA A 34 -12.58 2.30 -1.03
N ASP A 35 -12.48 2.49 -2.35
CA ASP A 35 -13.61 2.81 -3.25
C ASP A 35 -14.28 1.57 -3.87
N ARG A 36 -13.84 0.35 -3.51
CA ARG A 36 -14.38 -0.88 -4.13
C ARG A 36 -15.69 -1.34 -3.51
N THR A 37 -16.59 -1.73 -4.41
CA THR A 37 -17.90 -2.34 -4.11
C THR A 37 -17.85 -3.87 -3.99
N ASP A 38 -16.72 -4.48 -4.39
CA ASP A 38 -16.51 -5.93 -4.41
C ASP A 38 -15.35 -6.32 -3.48
N ALA A 39 -15.68 -7.05 -2.40
CA ALA A 39 -14.76 -7.39 -1.29
C ALA A 39 -14.13 -8.79 -1.40
N SER A 40 -13.96 -9.33 -2.61
CA SER A 40 -13.57 -10.74 -2.79
C SER A 40 -12.05 -10.96 -2.96
N ASP A 41 -11.30 -9.97 -3.44
CA ASP A 41 -9.86 -10.11 -3.73
C ASP A 41 -9.11 -8.80 -3.47
N ALA A 42 -7.83 -8.89 -3.11
CA ALA A 42 -6.94 -7.73 -2.98
C ALA A 42 -6.84 -6.98 -4.33
N ASP A 43 -6.81 -5.65 -4.28
CA ASP A 43 -6.74 -4.83 -5.50
C ASP A 43 -5.39 -4.96 -6.20
N ARG A 44 -4.34 -4.91 -5.39
CA ARG A 44 -2.96 -4.99 -5.85
C ARG A 44 -2.17 -5.84 -4.88
N THR A 45 -1.31 -6.71 -5.40
CA THR A 45 -0.34 -7.46 -4.61
C THR A 45 1.00 -7.34 -5.29
N GLY A 46 2.05 -6.99 -4.53
CA GLY A 46 3.39 -6.83 -5.09
C GLY A 46 4.49 -6.62 -4.07
N GLU A 47 5.74 -6.74 -4.51
CA GLU A 47 6.91 -6.40 -3.69
C GLU A 47 7.15 -4.89 -3.65
N VAL A 48 7.31 -4.31 -2.47
CA VAL A 48 7.63 -2.89 -2.31
C VAL A 48 9.03 -2.64 -2.86
N THR A 49 9.12 -1.94 -3.99
CA THR A 49 10.40 -1.57 -4.59
C THR A 49 10.79 -0.13 -4.29
N GLY A 50 9.82 0.71 -3.94
CA GLY A 50 10.01 2.12 -3.62
C GLY A 50 8.89 2.66 -2.73
N ILE A 51 9.23 3.62 -1.87
CA ILE A 51 8.29 4.22 -0.91
C ILE A 51 8.46 5.73 -1.01
N GLU A 52 7.59 6.37 -1.80
CA GLU A 52 7.65 7.79 -2.09
C GLU A 52 6.68 8.59 -1.22
N HIS A 53 6.76 9.92 -1.23
CA HIS A 53 6.01 10.80 -0.32
C HIS A 53 4.48 10.81 -0.52
N GLY A 54 3.96 10.17 -1.57
CA GLY A 54 2.51 10.08 -1.83
C GLY A 54 2.04 8.76 -2.45
N TYR A 55 2.97 7.85 -2.75
CA TYR A 55 2.65 6.57 -3.37
C TYR A 55 3.65 5.49 -3.00
N LEU A 56 3.19 4.25 -3.05
CA LEU A 56 3.97 3.04 -2.87
C LEU A 56 4.24 2.41 -4.23
N GLU A 57 5.50 2.14 -4.56
CA GLU A 57 5.87 1.43 -5.78
C GLU A 57 5.93 -0.07 -5.51
N LEU A 58 5.15 -0.82 -6.30
CA LEU A 58 5.10 -2.28 -6.24
C LEU A 58 5.71 -2.90 -7.51
N ASP A 59 6.44 -4.00 -7.32
CA ASP A 59 7.06 -4.84 -8.35
C ASP A 59 7.98 -4.09 -9.33
N GLY A 60 8.48 -2.90 -8.96
CA GLY A 60 9.40 -2.11 -9.78
C GLY A 60 8.74 -1.47 -10.99
N HIS A 61 7.41 -1.36 -11.00
CA HIS A 61 6.65 -0.72 -12.07
C HIS A 61 6.54 0.79 -11.83
N ASP A 62 6.65 1.57 -12.91
CA ASP A 62 6.47 3.02 -12.91
C ASP A 62 5.09 3.45 -12.37
N LEU A 63 5.00 4.74 -12.01
CA LEU A 63 3.84 5.47 -11.52
C LEU A 63 2.48 5.17 -12.17
N ASN A 64 2.47 4.75 -13.44
CA ASN A 64 1.25 4.44 -14.20
C ASN A 64 0.87 2.95 -14.22
N GLU A 65 1.80 2.05 -13.90
CA GLU A 65 1.61 0.61 -14.05
C GLU A 65 1.55 -0.14 -12.72
N GLY A 66 2.20 0.35 -11.65
CA GLY A 66 2.21 -0.36 -10.36
C GLY A 66 2.32 0.48 -9.09
N SER A 67 2.27 1.81 -9.18
CA SER A 67 2.23 2.65 -7.98
C SER A 67 0.81 2.80 -7.42
N VAL A 68 0.68 2.78 -6.09
CA VAL A 68 -0.60 2.99 -5.40
C VAL A 68 -0.50 4.20 -4.48
N ARG A 69 -1.46 5.13 -4.55
CA ARG A 69 -1.48 6.31 -3.68
C ARG A 69 -1.97 5.95 -2.30
N TYR A 70 -1.34 6.47 -1.25
CA TYR A 70 -1.71 6.12 0.12
C TYR A 70 -3.14 6.52 0.51
N ASP A 71 -3.68 7.55 -0.12
CA ASP A 71 -5.07 8.02 0.10
C ASP A 71 -6.11 7.04 -0.46
N GLU A 72 -5.73 6.24 -1.47
CA GLU A 72 -6.60 5.21 -2.07
C GLU A 72 -6.53 3.89 -1.27
N ILE A 73 -5.49 3.72 -0.44
CA ILE A 73 -5.27 2.52 0.36
C ILE A 73 -6.14 2.58 1.62
N ARG A 74 -7.05 1.62 1.75
CA ARG A 74 -7.82 1.41 2.97
C ARG A 74 -7.13 0.44 3.92
N THR A 75 -6.64 -0.66 3.37
CA THR A 75 -5.97 -1.69 4.14
C THR A 75 -4.73 -2.15 3.40
N LEU A 76 -3.62 -2.26 4.14
CA LEU A 76 -2.35 -2.72 3.63
C LEU A 76 -1.87 -3.90 4.47
N ILE A 77 -1.74 -5.06 3.85
CA ILE A 77 -1.37 -6.30 4.52
C ILE A 77 0.02 -6.70 4.07
N ARG A 78 0.98 -6.69 4.98
CA ARG A 78 2.31 -7.25 4.74
C ARG A 78 2.24 -8.77 4.82
N VAL A 79 2.38 -9.42 3.68
CA VAL A 79 2.32 -10.89 3.54
C VAL A 79 3.66 -11.50 3.92
N LYS A 80 4.74 -10.94 3.38
CA LYS A 80 6.11 -11.42 3.57
C LYS A 80 7.01 -10.27 3.95
N SER A 81 7.80 -10.48 5.00
CA SER A 81 8.89 -9.59 5.37
C SER A 81 10.22 -10.10 4.81
N ARG A 82 11.10 -9.19 4.42
CA ARG A 82 12.48 -9.49 4.02
C ARG A 82 13.31 -10.12 5.14
#